data_AF-A0AAX3NJU7-F1
#
_entry.id   AF-A0AAX3NJU7-F1
#
_cell.length_a   1.000
_cell.length_b   1.000
_cell.length_c   1.000
_cell.angle_alpha   90.00
_cell.angle_beta   90.00
_cell.angle_gamma   90.00
#
_symmetry.space_group_name_H-M   'P 1'
#
loop_
_entity.id
_entity.type
_entity.pdbx_description
1 polymer ?
#
loop_
_entity_poly.entity_id
_entity_poly.type
_entity_poly.pdbx_seq_one_letter_code
_entity_poly.pdbx_strand_id
1 'polypeptide(L)'
;MAVVKKNRKAYGYDYADLPSILLYVDETLHLEVRQHVIYDVAPHFPYGCVVTSIRQKDGEWSDWLAPIPVLVGDETEGGNQKRKNTLAQRYGSAETYARRYSLNTALGLSSTDNDAQTSGFQKRSVKFMTDEQKTQIDRILEDCKIPVGQENGFIGNVLQTRVAYGTLTEYQAQRFIDAYQQHNDKVKEAPSEQ
;
A
#
# COMPACT_ATOMS: atom_id res chain seq x y z
N MET A 1 2.28 15.90 -9.69
CA MET A 1 1.94 15.91 -8.24
C MET A 1 3.23 15.75 -7.47
N ALA A 2 3.44 16.58 -6.45
CA ALA A 2 4.61 16.46 -5.59
C ALA A 2 4.43 15.32 -4.58
N VAL A 3 5.50 14.57 -4.34
CA VAL A 3 5.48 13.38 -3.47
C VAL A 3 6.42 13.63 -2.29
N VAL A 4 5.86 13.66 -1.07
CA VAL A 4 6.64 13.82 0.18
C VAL A 4 7.34 12.50 0.51
N LYS A 5 8.67 12.54 0.75
CA LYS A 5 9.48 11.35 1.10
C LYS A 5 9.34 10.99 2.59
N LYS A 6 9.27 9.68 2.88
CA LYS A 6 8.98 9.10 4.21
C LYS A 6 10.22 9.10 5.12
N ASN A 7 10.08 9.53 6.38
CA ASN A 7 11.21 9.61 7.33
C ASN A 7 11.03 8.88 8.68
N ARG A 8 9.93 8.16 8.96
CA ARG A 8 9.81 7.32 10.17
C ARG A 8 8.99 6.05 9.96
N LYS A 9 9.44 4.96 10.59
CA LYS A 9 8.71 3.68 10.71
C LYS A 9 8.10 3.59 12.11
N ALA A 10 6.78 3.64 12.22
CA ALA A 10 6.07 3.29 13.44
C ALA A 10 4.95 2.30 13.10
N TYR A 11 4.89 1.18 13.84
CA TYR A 11 3.83 0.16 13.74
C TYR A 11 3.61 -0.50 12.37
N GLY A 12 4.64 -0.60 11.52
CA GLY A 12 4.54 -1.33 10.25
C GLY A 12 3.75 -0.62 9.15
N TYR A 13 3.37 0.64 9.38
CA TYR A 13 2.74 1.51 8.38
C TYR A 13 3.73 2.58 7.91
N ASP A 14 3.74 2.82 6.60
CA ASP A 14 4.62 3.79 5.95
C ASP A 14 3.81 5.03 5.58
N TYR A 15 3.77 6.05 6.43
CA TYR A 15 3.12 7.35 6.15
C TYR A 15 4.14 8.51 6.22
N ALA A 16 3.85 9.61 5.49
CA ALA A 16 4.53 10.88 5.75
C ALA A 16 3.95 11.43 7.07
N ASP A 17 4.80 11.63 8.08
CA ASP A 17 4.34 12.19 9.34
C ASP A 17 3.93 13.66 9.18
N LEU A 18 3.07 14.14 10.09
CA LEU A 18 2.57 15.52 10.04
C LEU A 18 3.72 16.56 10.01
N PRO A 19 4.82 16.40 10.79
CA PRO A 19 5.97 17.29 10.68
C PRO A 19 6.61 17.32 9.29
N SER A 20 6.77 16.18 8.61
CA SER A 20 7.34 16.12 7.26
C SER A 20 6.45 16.83 6.23
N ILE A 21 5.12 16.72 6.38
CA ILE A 21 4.17 17.42 5.50
C ILE A 21 4.23 18.92 5.78
N LEU A 22 4.21 19.35 7.04
CA LEU A 22 4.32 20.78 7.39
C LEU A 22 5.63 21.39 6.90
N LEU A 23 6.75 20.68 7.04
CA LEU A 23 8.06 21.12 6.52
C LEU A 23 8.03 21.26 5.00
N TYR A 24 7.45 20.29 4.28
CA TYR A 24 7.27 20.39 2.83
C TYR A 24 6.43 21.61 2.43
N VAL A 25 5.34 21.88 3.17
CA VAL A 25 4.45 23.02 2.91
C VAL A 25 5.17 24.35 3.11
N ASP A 26 6.00 24.47 4.16
CA ASP A 26 6.78 25.68 4.43
C ASP A 26 7.96 25.85 3.45
N GLU A 27 8.81 24.82 3.31
CA GLU A 27 10.06 24.91 2.55
C GLU A 27 9.85 24.84 1.03
N THR A 28 8.83 24.12 0.55
CA THR A 28 8.62 23.91 -0.89
C THR A 28 7.45 24.72 -1.43
N LEU A 29 6.33 24.80 -0.70
CA LEU A 29 5.16 25.55 -1.15
C LEU A 29 5.16 27.00 -0.64
N HIS A 30 5.99 27.34 0.35
CA HIS A 30 6.07 28.66 0.96
C HIS A 30 4.71 29.13 1.50
N LEU A 31 3.97 28.21 2.10
CA LEU A 31 2.67 28.47 2.70
C LEU A 31 2.73 28.34 4.22
N GLU A 32 2.00 29.22 4.90
CA GLU A 32 1.71 29.06 6.31
C GLU A 32 0.39 28.30 6.49
N VAL A 33 0.34 27.47 7.53
CA VAL A 33 -0.80 26.58 7.82
C VAL A 33 -1.33 26.86 9.22
N ARG A 34 -2.65 26.94 9.35
CA ARG A 34 -3.38 26.89 10.62
C ARG A 34 -4.39 25.77 10.59
N GLN A 35 -4.54 25.10 11.73
CA GLN A 35 -5.51 24.03 11.87
C GLN A 35 -6.26 24.15 13.18
N HIS A 36 -7.57 24.01 13.11
CA HIS A 36 -8.47 24.11 14.26
C HIS A 36 -9.38 22.89 14.34
N VAL A 37 -9.75 22.50 15.55
CA VAL A 37 -10.84 21.53 15.76
C VAL A 37 -12.11 22.33 15.97
N ILE A 38 -13.03 22.24 15.03
CA ILE A 38 -14.35 22.85 15.15
C ILE A 38 -15.36 21.78 15.56
N TYR A 39 -16.16 22.10 16.55
CA TYR A 39 -17.31 21.32 16.96
C TYR A 39 -18.54 21.93 16.27
N ASP A 40 -19.55 21.13 15.93
CA ASP A 40 -20.79 21.56 15.25
C ASP A 40 -20.67 21.90 13.75
N VAL A 41 -19.84 21.16 13.01
CA VAL A 41 -19.59 21.42 11.57
C VAL A 41 -20.78 21.05 10.68
N ALA A 42 -21.63 20.13 11.13
CA ALA A 42 -22.93 19.83 10.54
C ALA A 42 -23.80 19.03 11.53
N PRO A 43 -25.14 19.03 11.38
CA PRO A 43 -26.08 18.33 12.27
C PRO A 43 -25.84 16.82 12.41
N HIS A 44 -25.04 16.23 11.51
CA HIS A 44 -24.81 14.78 11.42
C HIS A 44 -23.40 14.34 11.86
N PHE A 45 -22.55 15.26 12.31
CA PHE A 45 -21.24 14.93 12.86
C PHE A 45 -21.19 15.21 14.36
N PRO A 46 -21.44 14.21 15.23
CA PRO A 46 -21.34 14.39 16.68
C PRO A 46 -19.89 14.50 17.18
N TYR A 47 -18.93 14.56 16.26
CA TYR A 47 -17.49 14.58 16.53
C TYR A 47 -16.91 15.92 16.07
N GLY A 48 -15.88 16.41 16.75
CA GLY A 48 -15.13 17.57 16.27
C GLY A 48 -14.45 17.24 14.94
N CYS A 49 -14.43 18.17 13.99
CA CYS A 49 -13.66 18.03 12.76
C CYS A 49 -12.44 18.94 12.79
N VAL A 50 -11.32 18.43 12.28
CA VAL A 50 -10.18 19.25 11.95
C VAL A 50 -10.43 19.95 10.63
N VAL A 51 -10.22 21.26 10.62
CA VAL A 51 -10.19 22.10 9.42
C VAL A 51 -8.82 22.74 9.26
N THR A 52 -8.46 23.05 8.01
CA THR A 52 -7.19 23.66 7.66
C THR A 52 -7.42 24.99 6.94
N SER A 53 -6.71 26.04 7.34
CA SER A 53 -6.63 27.32 6.63
C SER A 53 -5.16 27.56 6.25
N ILE A 54 -4.94 28.12 5.07
CA ILE A 54 -3.62 28.32 4.48
C ILE A 54 -3.47 29.76 3.99
N ARG A 55 -2.23 30.25 3.92
CA ARG A 55 -1.91 31.52 3.25
C ARG A 55 -0.52 31.50 2.65
N GLN A 56 -0.29 32.36 1.66
CA GLN A 56 1.07 32.77 1.29
C GLN A 56 1.65 33.70 2.35
N LYS A 57 2.98 33.82 2.39
CA LYS A 57 3.65 34.81 3.23
C LYS A 57 3.14 36.21 2.87
N ASP A 58 2.63 36.93 3.88
CA ASP A 58 1.98 38.24 3.76
C ASP A 58 0.62 38.28 3.02
N GLY A 59 0.04 37.10 2.74
CA GLY A 59 -1.31 36.98 2.20
C GLY A 59 -2.41 36.89 3.26
N GLU A 60 -3.66 36.98 2.81
CA GLU A 60 -4.83 36.70 3.64
C GLU A 60 -4.99 35.20 3.88
N TRP A 61 -5.57 34.86 5.04
CA TRP A 61 -5.94 33.48 5.34
C TRP A 61 -7.08 33.04 4.44
N SER A 62 -6.99 31.81 3.93
CA SER A 62 -8.12 31.16 3.28
C SER A 62 -9.26 30.95 4.27
N ASP A 63 -10.47 30.73 3.75
CA ASP A 63 -11.53 30.08 4.50
C ASP A 63 -11.04 28.73 5.06
N TRP A 64 -11.78 28.20 6.03
CA TRP A 64 -11.52 26.87 6.57
C TRP A 64 -11.87 25.80 5.53
N LEU A 65 -10.86 25.01 5.14
CA LEU A 65 -10.95 23.97 4.13
C LEU A 65 -10.91 22.58 4.76
N ALA A 66 -11.37 21.61 3.97
CA ALA A 66 -11.21 20.17 4.20
C ALA A 66 -11.55 19.72 5.63
N PRO A 67 -12.83 19.81 6.06
CA PRO A 67 -13.25 19.29 7.34
C PRO A 67 -13.11 17.76 7.39
N ILE A 68 -12.27 17.25 8.29
CA ILE A 68 -12.07 15.81 8.52
C ILE A 68 -12.48 15.47 9.95
N PRO A 69 -13.40 14.52 10.18
CA PRO A 69 -13.87 14.17 11.53
C PRO A 69 -12.77 13.49 12.36
N VAL A 70 -12.71 13.84 13.65
CA VAL A 70 -11.85 13.17 14.64
C VAL A 70 -12.60 11.96 15.20
N LEU A 71 -12.35 10.78 14.62
CA LEU A 71 -13.01 9.54 15.02
C LEU A 71 -12.13 8.75 15.99
N VAL A 72 -12.57 8.66 17.25
CA VAL A 72 -11.85 7.91 18.30
C VAL A 72 -12.41 6.49 18.37
N GLY A 73 -11.76 5.55 17.68
CA GLY A 73 -12.14 4.12 17.70
C GLY A 73 -11.98 3.47 19.08
N ASP A 74 -12.77 2.45 19.40
CA ASP A 74 -13.00 1.87 20.74
C ASP A 74 -11.77 1.21 21.41
N GLU A 75 -11.81 1.01 22.73
CA GLU A 75 -10.71 0.34 23.48
C GLU A 75 -10.38 -1.06 22.94
N THR A 76 -11.34 -1.69 22.27
CA THR A 76 -11.27 -3.06 21.75
C THR A 76 -10.79 -3.16 20.30
N GLU A 77 -10.73 -2.05 19.55
CA GLU A 77 -10.38 -2.06 18.12
C GLU A 77 -8.86 -2.15 17.86
N GLY A 78 -8.04 -1.98 18.89
CA GLY A 78 -6.61 -2.27 18.85
C GLY A 78 -6.36 -3.74 19.18
N GLY A 79 -6.12 -4.59 18.18
CA GLY A 79 -5.88 -6.04 18.32
C GLY A 79 -4.74 -6.50 19.25
N ASN A 80 -4.12 -5.60 20.01
CA ASN A 80 -3.16 -5.90 21.06
C ASN A 80 -3.78 -5.61 22.45
N GLN A 81 -4.46 -6.60 23.02
CA GLN A 81 -5.01 -6.57 24.38
C GLN A 81 -3.96 -6.34 25.49
N LYS A 82 -2.66 -6.33 25.16
CA LYS A 82 -1.54 -6.20 26.12
C LYS A 82 -1.21 -4.76 26.53
N ARG A 83 -1.67 -3.73 25.80
CA ARG A 83 -1.51 -2.31 26.17
C ARG A 83 -2.78 -1.55 25.81
N LYS A 84 -3.65 -1.35 26.80
CA LYS A 84 -4.82 -0.48 26.65
C LYS A 84 -4.33 0.97 26.55
N ASN A 85 -4.47 1.57 25.38
CA ASN A 85 -4.21 3.00 25.21
C ASN A 85 -5.29 3.79 25.95
N THR A 86 -4.89 4.83 26.69
CA THR A 86 -5.85 5.71 27.37
C THR A 86 -6.71 6.45 26.34
N LEU A 87 -7.88 6.94 26.76
CA LEU A 87 -8.74 7.76 25.90
C LEU A 87 -7.97 8.95 25.31
N ALA A 88 -7.11 9.61 26.09
CA ALA A 88 -6.28 10.72 25.62
C ALA A 88 -5.29 10.30 24.52
N GLN A 89 -4.68 9.11 24.63
CA GLN A 89 -3.78 8.58 23.61
C GLN A 89 -4.52 8.22 22.32
N ARG A 90 -5.72 7.63 22.44
CA ARG A 90 -6.60 7.32 21.31
C ARG A 90 -7.06 8.60 20.61
N TYR A 91 -7.50 9.59 21.38
CA TYR A 91 -7.90 10.89 20.86
C TYR A 91 -6.74 11.61 20.17
N GLY A 92 -5.56 11.69 20.80
CA GLY A 92 -4.39 12.32 20.20
C GLY A 92 -3.95 11.64 18.89
N SER A 93 -4.11 10.32 18.79
CA SER A 93 -3.85 9.58 17.55
C SER A 93 -4.87 9.91 16.46
N ALA A 94 -6.16 9.92 16.80
CA ALA A 94 -7.25 10.28 15.88
C ALA A 94 -7.14 11.74 15.39
N GLU A 95 -6.81 12.67 16.27
CA GLU A 95 -6.64 14.07 15.93
C GLU A 95 -5.43 14.28 15.00
N THR A 96 -4.31 13.60 15.27
CA THR A 96 -3.11 13.65 14.41
C THR A 96 -3.42 13.12 13.01
N TYR A 97 -4.23 12.07 12.92
CA TYR A 97 -4.71 11.53 11.65
C TYR A 97 -5.58 12.55 10.90
N ALA A 98 -6.60 13.11 11.56
CA ALA A 98 -7.49 14.10 10.96
C ALA A 98 -6.73 15.36 10.49
N ARG A 99 -5.75 15.84 11.26
CA ARG A 99 -4.85 16.95 10.88
C ARG A 99 -4.07 16.67 9.61
N ARG A 100 -3.53 15.45 9.47
CA ARG A 100 -2.81 15.05 8.26
C ARG A 100 -3.71 15.08 7.02
N TYR A 101 -4.87 14.46 7.13
CA TYR A 101 -5.80 14.33 6.01
C TYR A 101 -6.45 15.65 5.63
N SER A 102 -6.77 16.50 6.61
CA SER A 102 -7.30 17.85 6.35
C SER A 102 -6.27 18.68 5.58
N LEU A 103 -5.00 18.66 5.99
CA LEU A 103 -3.92 19.37 5.30
C LEU A 103 -3.68 18.85 3.88
N ASN A 104 -3.58 17.53 3.72
CA ASN A 104 -3.40 16.92 2.40
C ASN A 104 -4.54 17.23 1.45
N THR A 105 -5.79 17.14 1.93
CA THR A 105 -6.99 17.43 1.15
C THR A 105 -7.06 18.91 0.77
N ALA A 106 -6.76 19.81 1.71
CA ALA A 106 -6.75 21.26 1.46
C ALA A 106 -5.73 21.66 0.38
N LEU A 107 -4.59 20.96 0.31
CA LEU A 107 -3.50 21.26 -0.61
C LEU A 107 -3.47 20.36 -1.87
N GLY A 108 -4.40 19.41 -1.99
CA GLY A 108 -4.39 18.42 -3.07
C GLY A 108 -3.15 17.51 -3.08
N LEU A 109 -2.53 17.31 -1.91
CA LEU A 109 -1.36 16.45 -1.77
C LEU A 109 -1.79 15.00 -1.67
N SER A 110 -1.21 14.14 -2.51
CA SER A 110 -1.31 12.70 -2.33
C SER A 110 -0.16 12.22 -1.44
N SER A 111 -0.49 11.67 -0.29
CA SER A 111 0.41 10.75 0.41
C SER A 111 0.26 9.35 -0.19
N THR A 112 1.37 8.63 -0.35
CA THR A 112 1.33 7.18 -0.58
C THR A 112 0.95 6.49 0.73
N ASP A 113 -0.29 6.72 1.14
CA ASP A 113 -0.87 6.12 2.33
C ASP A 113 -1.39 4.73 1.98
N ASN A 114 -0.96 3.73 2.75
CA ASN A 114 -1.50 2.37 2.64
C ASN A 114 -2.88 2.27 3.31
N ASP A 115 -3.37 3.34 3.97
CA ASP A 115 -4.64 3.35 4.70
C ASP A 115 -5.89 3.55 3.82
N ALA A 116 -5.74 3.64 2.50
CA ALA A 116 -6.86 3.38 1.57
C ALA A 116 -7.27 1.88 1.54
N GLN A 117 -6.83 1.06 2.50
CA GLN A 117 -7.47 -0.20 2.85
C GLN A 117 -8.64 0.02 3.81
N THR A 118 -9.67 0.74 3.35
CA THR A 118 -11.02 0.42 3.82
C THR A 118 -11.32 -1.01 3.39
N SER A 119 -11.59 -1.87 4.38
CA SER A 119 -11.84 -3.31 4.30
C SER A 119 -10.59 -4.19 4.20
N GLY A 120 -10.55 -5.22 5.07
CA GLY A 120 -9.47 -6.18 5.32
C GLY A 120 -9.04 -7.08 4.15
N PHE A 121 -9.03 -6.59 2.92
CA PHE A 121 -8.24 -7.19 1.86
C PHE A 121 -6.81 -6.67 1.99
N GLN A 122 -6.00 -7.39 2.76
CA GLN A 122 -4.56 -7.37 2.50
C GLN A 122 -4.41 -7.65 1.00
N LYS A 123 -4.07 -6.64 0.19
CA LYS A 123 -3.35 -6.89 -1.05
C LYS A 123 -2.08 -7.60 -0.61
N ARG A 124 -2.10 -8.94 -0.57
CA ARG A 124 -0.88 -9.74 -0.49
C ARG A 124 0.02 -9.13 -1.55
N SER A 125 1.19 -8.62 -1.16
CA SER A 125 2.18 -8.22 -2.15
C SER A 125 2.58 -9.51 -2.85
N VAL A 126 1.89 -9.83 -3.94
CA VAL A 126 2.22 -10.99 -4.74
C VAL A 126 3.54 -10.63 -5.38
N LYS A 127 4.63 -11.20 -4.87
CA LYS A 127 5.93 -11.07 -5.51
C LYS A 127 5.83 -11.75 -6.87
N PHE A 128 6.04 -10.98 -7.92
CA PHE A 128 6.17 -11.51 -9.28
C PHE A 128 7.47 -12.30 -9.40
N MET A 129 7.56 -13.15 -10.42
CA MET A 129 8.75 -13.96 -10.65
C MET A 129 10.01 -13.10 -10.71
N THR A 130 11.11 -13.63 -10.18
CA THR A 130 12.42 -12.96 -10.26
C THR A 130 13.00 -13.08 -11.67
N ASP A 131 13.95 -12.22 -12.02
CA ASP A 131 14.66 -12.29 -13.32
C ASP A 131 15.39 -13.63 -13.50
N GLU A 132 15.86 -14.23 -12.40
CA GLU A 132 16.48 -15.55 -12.38
C GLU A 132 15.47 -16.66 -12.74
N GLN A 133 14.29 -16.64 -12.13
CA GLN A 133 13.21 -17.59 -12.43
C GLN A 133 12.71 -17.43 -13.87
N LYS A 134 12.60 -16.19 -14.34
CA LYS A 134 12.24 -15.90 -15.73
C LYS A 134 13.24 -16.51 -16.69
N THR A 135 14.53 -16.29 -16.46
CA THR A 135 15.61 -16.87 -17.28
C THR A 135 15.57 -18.40 -17.29
N GLN A 136 15.26 -19.04 -16.16
CA GLN A 136 15.12 -20.49 -16.10
C GLN A 136 13.89 -21.00 -16.87
N ILE A 137 12.76 -20.30 -16.77
CA ILE A 137 11.55 -20.66 -17.50
C ILE A 137 11.74 -20.45 -19.01
N ASP A 138 12.38 -19.35 -19.44
CA ASP A 138 12.69 -19.10 -20.84
C ASP A 138 13.52 -20.26 -21.44
N ARG A 139 14.55 -20.74 -20.73
CA ARG A 139 15.33 -21.91 -21.15
C ARG A 139 14.49 -23.18 -21.26
N ILE A 140 13.60 -23.43 -20.31
CA ILE A 140 12.70 -24.59 -20.34
C ILE A 140 11.76 -24.51 -21.55
N LEU A 141 11.23 -23.33 -21.85
CA LEU A 141 10.35 -23.10 -23.00
C LEU A 141 11.10 -23.28 -24.33
N GLU A 142 12.36 -22.83 -24.41
CA GLU A 142 13.26 -23.05 -25.54
C GLU A 142 13.57 -24.55 -25.75
N ASP A 143 13.92 -25.27 -24.68
CA ASP A 143 14.20 -26.71 -24.72
C ASP A 143 12.97 -27.52 -25.18
N CYS A 144 11.78 -27.10 -24.73
CA CYS A 144 10.49 -27.69 -25.13
C CYS A 144 10.02 -27.23 -26.52
N LYS A 145 10.76 -26.34 -27.19
CA LYS A 145 10.43 -25.73 -28.49
C LYS A 145 9.02 -25.11 -28.52
N ILE A 146 8.62 -24.45 -27.44
CA ILE A 146 7.32 -23.80 -27.35
C ILE A 146 7.31 -22.53 -28.21
N PRO A 147 6.38 -22.38 -29.18
CA PRO A 147 6.29 -21.18 -29.99
C PRO A 147 5.89 -19.95 -29.17
N VAL A 148 6.36 -18.78 -29.61
CA VAL A 148 6.01 -17.49 -29.00
C VAL A 148 4.49 -17.29 -29.03
N GLY A 149 3.90 -16.99 -27.87
CA GLY A 149 2.45 -16.84 -27.66
C GLY A 149 1.73 -18.10 -27.16
N GLN A 150 2.41 -19.26 -27.06
CA GLN A 150 1.86 -20.50 -26.51
C GLN A 150 2.34 -20.82 -25.09
N GLU A 151 3.19 -19.98 -24.50
CA GLU A 151 3.81 -20.16 -23.18
C GLU A 151 2.75 -20.26 -22.08
N ASN A 152 1.72 -19.41 -22.14
CA ASN A 152 0.62 -19.39 -21.17
C ASN A 152 -0.10 -20.74 -21.09
N GLY A 153 -0.36 -21.34 -22.27
CA GLY A 153 -1.05 -22.63 -22.37
C GLY A 153 -0.19 -23.77 -21.84
N PHE A 154 1.10 -23.79 -22.21
CA PHE A 154 2.03 -24.82 -21.75
C PHE A 154 2.22 -24.79 -20.23
N ILE A 155 2.57 -23.62 -19.68
CA ILE A 155 2.79 -23.44 -18.23
C ILE A 155 1.49 -23.73 -17.46
N GLY A 156 0.34 -23.29 -18.01
CA GLY A 156 -0.96 -23.53 -17.40
C GLY A 156 -1.35 -25.01 -17.36
N ASN A 157 -1.01 -25.77 -18.39
CA ASN A 157 -1.22 -27.22 -18.43
C ASN A 157 -0.35 -27.94 -17.39
N VAL A 158 0.92 -27.55 -17.24
CA VAL A 158 1.82 -28.14 -16.23
C VAL A 158 1.34 -27.84 -14.80
N LEU A 159 0.90 -26.60 -14.55
CA LEU A 159 0.41 -26.17 -13.24
C LEU A 159 -1.06 -26.52 -12.97
N GLN A 160 -1.78 -27.08 -13.96
CA GLN A 160 -3.22 -27.34 -13.94
C GLN A 160 -4.04 -26.10 -13.54
N THR A 161 -3.62 -24.92 -14.00
CA THR A 161 -4.28 -23.66 -13.67
C THR A 161 -4.09 -22.63 -14.79
N ARG A 162 -5.02 -21.69 -14.93
CA ARG A 162 -4.87 -20.61 -15.91
C ARG A 162 -3.82 -19.63 -15.42
N VAL A 163 -2.78 -19.41 -16.23
CA VAL A 163 -1.69 -18.49 -15.92
C VAL A 163 -1.41 -17.57 -17.11
N ALA A 164 -0.80 -16.42 -16.80
CA ALA A 164 -0.20 -15.55 -17.80
C ALA A 164 1.30 -15.46 -17.50
N TYR A 165 2.12 -15.85 -18.47
CA TYR A 165 3.56 -15.88 -18.36
C TYR A 165 4.11 -14.52 -17.91
N GLY A 166 3.66 -13.43 -18.55
CA GLY A 166 4.10 -12.07 -18.21
C GLY A 166 3.75 -11.58 -16.79
N THR A 167 2.92 -12.31 -16.03
CA THR A 167 2.53 -11.96 -14.66
C THR A 167 2.61 -13.13 -13.69
N LEU A 168 3.47 -14.13 -13.95
CA LEU A 168 3.65 -15.23 -13.00
C LEU A 168 4.16 -14.72 -11.66
N THR A 169 3.62 -15.30 -10.60
CA THR A 169 4.10 -15.08 -9.23
C THR A 169 5.36 -15.91 -8.98
N GLU A 170 6.21 -15.46 -8.05
CA GLU A 170 7.43 -16.18 -7.63
C GLU A 170 7.13 -17.64 -7.24
N TYR A 171 6.01 -17.86 -6.54
CA TYR A 171 5.55 -19.19 -6.16
C TYR A 171 5.11 -20.05 -7.36
N GLN A 172 4.37 -19.48 -8.30
CA GLN A 172 3.94 -20.22 -9.50
C GLN A 172 5.12 -20.54 -10.42
N ALA A 173 6.07 -19.61 -10.55
CA ALA A 173 7.30 -19.80 -11.30
C ALA A 173 8.12 -20.94 -10.70
N GLN A 174 8.36 -20.91 -9.38
CA GLN A 174 9.09 -21.97 -8.69
C GLN A 174 8.40 -23.33 -8.83
N ARG A 175 7.09 -23.38 -8.61
CA ARG A 175 6.31 -24.61 -8.74
C ARG A 175 6.38 -25.22 -10.14
N PHE A 176 6.42 -24.38 -11.18
CA PHE A 176 6.57 -24.85 -12.55
C PHE A 176 7.96 -25.42 -12.82
N ILE A 177 9.01 -24.73 -12.37
CA ILE A 177 10.41 -25.18 -12.47
C ILE A 177 10.56 -26.54 -11.78
N ASP A 178 10.07 -26.66 -10.54
CA ASP A 178 10.16 -27.90 -9.76
C ASP A 178 9.39 -29.05 -10.43
N ALA A 179 8.17 -28.79 -10.94
CA ALA A 179 7.36 -29.79 -11.62
C ALA A 179 8.03 -30.29 -12.91
N TYR A 180 8.68 -29.40 -13.67
CA TYR A 180 9.40 -29.77 -14.88
C TYR A 180 10.66 -30.58 -14.57
N GLN A 181 11.44 -30.18 -13.56
CA GLN A 181 12.62 -30.93 -13.11
C GLN A 181 12.25 -32.34 -12.66
N GLN A 182 11.21 -32.48 -11.83
CA GLN A 182 10.72 -33.79 -11.38
C GLN A 182 10.22 -34.67 -12.53
N HIS A 183 9.62 -34.10 -13.56
CA HIS A 183 9.22 -34.84 -14.75
C HIS A 183 10.44 -35.30 -15.56
N ASN A 184 11.45 -34.44 -15.72
CA ASN A 184 12.66 -34.75 -16.47
C ASN A 184 13.53 -35.80 -15.75
N ASP A 185 13.61 -35.74 -14.42
CA ASP A 185 14.34 -36.73 -13.61
C ASP A 185 13.67 -38.11 -13.68
N LYS A 186 12.33 -38.17 -13.63
CA LYS A 186 11.58 -39.43 -13.82
C LYS A 186 11.72 -40.02 -15.22
N VAL A 187 11.85 -39.18 -16.25
CA VAL A 187 12.08 -39.62 -17.64
C VAL A 187 13.52 -40.12 -17.83
N LYS A 188 14.50 -39.57 -17.11
CA LYS A 188 15.89 -40.06 -17.11
C LYS A 188 16.09 -41.35 -16.32
N GLU A 189 15.27 -41.61 -15.31
CA GLU A 189 15.31 -42.85 -14.51
C GLU A 189 14.51 -44.02 -15.11
N ALA A 190 13.71 -43.79 -16.15
CA ALA A 190 13.05 -44.88 -16.88
C ALA A 190 14.08 -45.57 -17.81
N PRO A 191 14.48 -46.84 -17.55
CA PRO A 191 15.35 -47.56 -18.47
C PRO A 191 14.63 -47.72 -19.81
N SER A 192 15.38 -47.50 -20.89
CA SER A 192 14.97 -47.84 -22.25
C SER A 192 14.55 -49.31 -22.29
N GLU A 193 13.25 -49.58 -22.41
CA GLU A 193 12.75 -50.93 -22.69
C GLU A 193 13.27 -51.35 -24.07
N GLN A 194 14.21 -52.31 -24.06
CA GLN A 194 14.49 -53.24 -25.15
C GLN A 194 13.72 -54.53 -24.88
#